data_AF-A0A2W2CX18-F1
#
_entry.id   AF-A0A2W2CX18-F1
#
_cell.length_a   1.000
_cell.length_b   1.000
_cell.length_c   1.000
_cell.angle_alpha   90.00
_cell.angle_beta   90.00
_cell.angle_gamma   90.00
#
_symmetry.space_group_name_H-M   'P 1'
#
loop_
_entity.id
_entity.type
_entity.pdbx_description
1 polymer ?
#
loop_
_entity_poly.entity_id
_entity_poly.type
_entity_poly.pdbx_seq_one_letter_code
_entity_poly.pdbx_strand_id
1 'polypeptide(L)'
;MSDEHFPTDDAWVPQACTLPTAQRPLRVAEFEEFLGEAVRHADRPSAGHLRLRLDGAARVAEWARALTARESACCAFFAFDLFRSGPDSLTLDIRVPATHVDVLDALAARARRDRG
;
A
#
# COMPACT_ATOMS: atom_id res chain seq x y z
N MET A 1 24.04 -33.48 5.58
CA MET A 1 22.94 -33.04 4.72
C MET A 1 22.51 -31.69 5.24
N SER A 2 22.55 -30.72 4.34
CA SER A 2 22.60 -29.28 4.57
C SER A 2 21.37 -28.76 5.31
N ASP A 3 21.57 -27.78 6.18
CA ASP A 3 20.56 -26.78 6.48
C ASP A 3 21.30 -25.45 6.74
N GLU A 4 21.52 -24.70 5.66
CA GLU A 4 22.04 -23.34 5.66
C GLU A 4 20.87 -22.37 5.43
N HIS A 5 20.72 -21.38 6.33
CA HIS A 5 20.16 -20.02 6.20
C HIS A 5 18.78 -19.84 5.50
N PHE A 6 17.81 -19.03 5.97
CA PHE A 6 17.85 -17.63 6.44
C PHE A 6 16.61 -17.33 7.32
N PRO A 7 16.66 -16.36 8.27
CA PRO A 7 15.45 -15.82 8.87
C PRO A 7 14.77 -14.90 7.86
N THR A 8 13.72 -15.40 7.19
CA THR A 8 12.87 -14.59 6.32
C THR A 8 12.13 -13.56 7.17
N ASP A 9 12.24 -12.31 6.75
CA ASP A 9 11.59 -11.09 7.27
C ASP A 9 10.05 -11.13 7.10
N ASP A 10 9.41 -12.16 7.66
CA ASP A 10 7.96 -12.44 7.54
C ASP A 10 7.11 -11.71 8.60
N ALA A 11 7.72 -10.85 9.42
CA ALA A 11 7.07 -10.19 10.55
C ALA A 11 6.24 -8.95 10.17
N TRP A 12 6.06 -8.67 8.88
CA TRP A 12 5.38 -7.47 8.39
C TRP A 12 3.85 -7.62 8.20
N VAL A 13 3.33 -8.85 8.22
CA VAL A 13 1.92 -9.11 7.92
C VAL A 13 1.16 -9.32 9.24
N PRO A 14 0.35 -8.37 9.72
CA PRO A 14 -0.48 -8.64 10.89
C PRO A 14 -1.40 -9.81 10.61
N GLN A 15 -1.64 -10.59 11.66
CA GLN A 15 -2.49 -11.77 11.69
C GLN A 15 -3.95 -11.49 11.26
N ALA A 16 -4.32 -10.22 11.04
CA ALA A 16 -5.60 -9.78 10.49
C ALA A 16 -5.74 -9.99 8.96
N CYS A 17 -4.65 -10.29 8.24
CA CYS A 17 -4.73 -10.72 6.85
C CYS A 17 -5.26 -12.16 6.78
N THR A 18 -6.58 -12.33 6.66
CA THR A 18 -7.25 -13.63 6.44
C THR A 18 -7.01 -14.23 5.04
N LEU A 19 -6.04 -13.71 4.30
CA LEU A 19 -5.71 -14.18 2.96
C LEU A 19 -4.64 -15.28 3.02
N PRO A 20 -4.81 -16.43 2.34
CA PRO A 20 -3.82 -17.49 2.32
C PRO A 20 -2.47 -16.98 1.81
N THR A 21 -1.41 -17.30 2.55
CA THR A 21 -0.01 -16.90 2.35
C THR A 21 0.53 -17.14 0.92
N ALA A 22 -0.10 -18.04 0.15
CA ALA A 22 0.26 -18.36 -1.23
C ALA A 22 -0.02 -17.26 -2.26
N GLN A 23 -0.81 -16.22 -1.95
CA GLN A 23 -1.09 -15.10 -2.85
C GLN A 23 -0.30 -13.81 -2.50
N ARG A 24 0.56 -13.85 -1.47
CA ARG A 24 1.31 -12.71 -0.94
C ARG A 24 2.39 -12.13 -1.89
N PRO A 25 3.17 -12.93 -2.66
CA PRO A 25 4.25 -12.37 -3.48
C PRO A 25 3.77 -11.54 -4.67
N LEU A 26 2.62 -11.88 -5.27
CA LEU A 26 2.12 -11.17 -6.45
C LEU A 26 1.47 -9.81 -6.11
N ARG A 27 0.90 -9.65 -4.91
CA ARG A 27 0.19 -8.42 -4.54
C ARG A 27 1.09 -7.32 -4.01
N VAL A 28 2.15 -7.71 -3.28
CA VAL A 28 3.20 -6.77 -2.91
C VAL A 28 3.80 -6.22 -4.21
N ALA A 29 4.26 -7.06 -5.14
CA ALA A 29 4.84 -6.58 -6.40
C ALA A 29 3.94 -5.63 -7.21
N GLU A 30 2.63 -5.89 -7.33
CA GLU A 30 1.70 -4.99 -8.03
C GLU A 30 1.51 -3.65 -7.28
N PHE A 31 1.46 -3.69 -5.94
CA PHE A 31 1.38 -2.49 -5.12
C PHE A 31 2.69 -1.69 -5.19
N GLU A 32 3.83 -2.37 -5.22
CA GLU A 32 5.18 -1.80 -5.34
C GLU A 32 5.37 -1.13 -6.70
N GLU A 33 4.95 -1.80 -7.77
CA GLU A 33 4.95 -1.23 -9.12
C GLU A 33 4.04 0.00 -9.18
N PHE A 34 2.85 -0.06 -8.58
CA PHE A 34 1.98 1.10 -8.44
C PHE A 34 2.64 2.23 -7.63
N LEU A 35 3.31 1.91 -6.51
CA LEU A 35 4.02 2.88 -5.69
C LEU A 35 5.15 3.58 -6.46
N GLY A 36 5.91 2.84 -7.28
CA GLY A 36 6.98 3.38 -8.11
C GLY A 36 6.50 4.17 -9.34
N GLU A 37 5.52 3.64 -10.07
CA GLU A 37 5.03 4.21 -11.34
C GLU A 37 4.05 5.38 -11.12
N ALA A 38 3.11 5.22 -10.19
CA ALA A 38 1.96 6.12 -10.07
C ALA A 38 2.12 7.18 -8.97
N VAL A 39 2.88 6.92 -7.91
CA VAL A 39 2.93 7.77 -6.72
C VAL A 39 4.03 8.83 -6.80
N ARG A 40 3.63 10.07 -7.04
CA ARG A 40 4.51 11.24 -7.09
C ARG A 40 4.98 11.72 -5.72
N HIS A 41 4.11 11.69 -4.71
CA HIS A 41 4.47 12.09 -3.33
C HIS A 41 3.81 11.19 -2.29
N ALA A 42 4.46 11.00 -1.14
CA ALA A 42 3.95 10.16 -0.05
C ALA A 42 4.16 10.94 1.25
N ASP A 43 3.07 11.43 1.80
CA ASP A 43 3.01 12.16 3.05
C ASP A 43 2.39 11.29 4.13
N ARG A 44 2.83 11.48 5.37
CA ARG A 44 2.21 10.82 6.51
C ARG A 44 1.69 11.84 7.52
N PRO A 45 0.42 12.28 7.38
CA PRO A 45 -0.15 13.27 8.28
C PRO A 45 -0.30 12.76 9.73
N SER A 46 -0.50 11.46 9.93
CA SER A 46 -0.59 10.87 11.28
C SER A 46 -0.18 9.39 11.30
N ALA A 47 -0.04 8.81 12.50
CA ALA A 47 0.33 7.41 12.66
C ALA A 47 -0.62 6.45 11.91
N GLY A 48 -1.92 6.72 11.91
CA GLY A 48 -2.93 5.92 11.21
C GLY A 48 -3.36 6.48 9.84
N HIS A 49 -2.64 7.45 9.28
CA HIS A 49 -3.01 8.08 8.01
C HIS A 49 -1.80 8.27 7.09
N LEU A 50 -1.85 7.63 5.92
CA LEU A 50 -0.91 7.80 4.83
C LEU A 50 -1.62 8.50 3.67
N ARG A 51 -0.98 9.52 3.12
CA ARG A 51 -1.47 10.28 1.98
C ARG A 51 -0.53 10.07 0.80
N LEU A 52 -1.05 9.47 -0.26
CA LEU A 52 -0.32 9.24 -1.50
C LEU A 52 -0.81 10.23 -2.56
N ARG A 53 0.07 11.09 -3.06
CA ARG A 53 -0.22 11.94 -4.22
C ARG A 53 0.19 11.20 -5.47
N LEU A 54 -0.77 10.97 -6.34
CA LEU A 54 -0.62 10.26 -7.59
C LEU A 54 -0.64 11.25 -8.76
N ASP A 55 -0.13 10.78 -9.89
CA ASP A 55 -0.34 11.41 -11.19
C ASP A 55 -1.83 11.46 -11.54
N GLY A 56 -2.29 12.55 -12.16
CA GLY A 56 -3.69 12.74 -12.53
C GLY A 56 -4.15 12.01 -13.79
N ALA A 57 -3.26 11.22 -14.41
CA ALA A 57 -3.60 10.38 -15.55
C ALA A 57 -4.79 9.46 -15.24
N ALA A 58 -5.70 9.31 -16.21
CA ALA A 58 -6.88 8.45 -16.08
C ALA A 58 -6.50 7.00 -15.75
N ARG A 59 -5.44 6.49 -16.38
CA ARG A 59 -4.89 5.15 -16.11
C ARG A 59 -4.50 4.97 -14.63
N VAL A 60 -3.89 5.98 -14.01
CA VAL A 60 -3.49 5.95 -12.61
C VAL A 60 -4.72 5.98 -11.68
N ALA A 61 -5.74 6.78 -12.04
CA ALA A 61 -7.01 6.78 -11.31
C ALA A 61 -7.70 5.42 -11.32
N GLU A 62 -7.75 4.77 -12.48
CA GLU A 62 -8.35 3.44 -12.63
C GLU A 62 -7.55 2.37 -11.88
N TRP A 63 -6.22 2.40 -11.99
CA TRP A 63 -5.35 1.47 -11.28
C TRP A 63 -5.50 1.61 -9.76
N ALA A 64 -5.48 2.85 -9.23
CA ALA A 64 -5.70 3.12 -7.82
C ALA A 64 -7.07 2.61 -7.34
N ARG A 65 -8.14 2.81 -8.13
CA ARG A 65 -9.49 2.29 -7.80
C ARG A 65 -9.53 0.77 -7.79
N ALA A 66 -8.96 0.11 -8.80
CA ALA A 66 -8.95 -1.34 -8.88
C ALA A 66 -8.20 -1.96 -7.69
N LEU A 67 -7.07 -1.36 -7.33
CA LEU A 67 -6.21 -1.80 -6.23
C LEU A 67 -6.89 -1.59 -4.87
N THR A 68 -7.43 -0.39 -4.60
CA THR A 68 -8.16 -0.10 -3.36
C THR A 68 -9.44 -0.92 -3.19
N ALA A 69 -10.18 -1.20 -4.27
CA ALA A 69 -11.37 -2.07 -4.23
C ALA A 69 -11.02 -3.53 -3.89
N ARG A 70 -9.88 -4.02 -4.37
CA ARG A 70 -9.39 -5.37 -4.04
C ARG A 70 -8.88 -5.46 -2.62
N GLU A 71 -8.17 -4.44 -2.15
CA GLU A 71 -7.65 -4.39 -0.78
C GLU A 71 -8.76 -4.23 0.25
N SER A 72 -9.77 -3.40 -0.01
CA SER A 72 -10.93 -3.28 0.89
C SER A 72 -11.73 -4.58 1.01
N ALA A 73 -11.77 -5.39 -0.06
CA ALA A 73 -12.39 -6.72 -0.03
C ALA A 73 -11.60 -7.75 0.80
N CYS A 74 -10.28 -7.58 0.91
CA CYS A 74 -9.40 -8.51 1.63
C CYS A 74 -9.15 -8.08 3.08
N CYS A 75 -9.13 -6.78 3.33
CA CYS A 75 -8.78 -6.14 4.59
C CYS A 75 -9.74 -4.97 4.83
N ALA A 76 -10.96 -5.27 5.32
CA ALA A 76 -12.03 -4.29 5.51
C ALA A 76 -11.72 -3.19 6.55
N PHE A 77 -10.62 -3.30 7.29
CA PHE A 77 -10.17 -2.28 8.23
C PHE A 77 -9.49 -1.09 7.56
N PHE A 78 -9.06 -1.22 6.30
CA PHE A 78 -8.53 -0.09 5.55
C PHE A 78 -9.66 0.81 5.06
N ALA A 79 -9.55 2.09 5.37
CA ALA A 79 -10.35 3.14 4.74
C ALA A 79 -9.53 3.81 3.66
N PHE A 80 -9.99 3.71 2.41
CA PHE A 80 -9.37 4.34 1.25
C PHE A 80 -10.26 5.47 0.74
N ASP A 81 -9.71 6.68 0.63
CA ASP A 81 -10.36 7.80 -0.03
C ASP A 81 -9.52 8.26 -1.22
N LEU A 82 -10.02 8.03 -2.43
CA LEU A 82 -9.41 8.55 -3.65
C LEU A 82 -10.19 9.77 -4.14
N PHE A 83 -9.53 10.90 -4.21
CA PHE A 83 -10.10 12.15 -4.71
C PHE A 83 -9.14 12.91 -5.61
N ARG A 84 -9.69 13.75 -6.48
CA ARG A 84 -8.91 14.60 -7.37
C ARG A 84 -8.47 15.86 -6.62
N SER A 85 -7.17 16.07 -6.53
CA SER A 85 -6.58 17.25 -5.85
C SER A 85 -6.16 18.35 -6.83
N GLY A 86 -6.14 18.05 -8.13
CA GLY A 86 -5.85 19.03 -9.17
C GLY A 86 -6.19 18.55 -10.59
N PRO A 87 -5.92 19.36 -11.61
CA PRO A 87 -6.16 19.00 -13.02
C PRO A 87 -5.31 17.80 -13.47
N ASP A 88 -4.12 17.63 -12.88
CA ASP A 88 -3.22 16.50 -13.18
C ASP A 88 -2.71 15.84 -11.89
N SER A 89 -3.50 15.88 -10.82
CA SER A 89 -3.12 15.25 -9.55
C SER A 89 -4.31 14.60 -8.86
N LEU A 90 -4.08 13.37 -8.38
CA LEU A 90 -4.99 12.62 -7.53
C LEU A 90 -4.34 12.45 -6.16
N THR A 91 -5.18 12.36 -5.13
CA THR A 91 -4.75 11.99 -3.80
C THR A 91 -5.51 10.76 -3.36
N LEU A 92 -4.76 9.77 -2.90
CA LEU A 92 -5.25 8.58 -2.24
C LEU A 92 -4.88 8.67 -0.75
N ASP A 93 -5.89 8.85 0.09
CA ASP A 93 -5.77 8.78 1.53
C ASP A 93 -6.06 7.36 2.00
N ILE A 94 -5.13 6.80 2.77
CA ILE A 94 -5.21 5.46 3.36
C ILE A 94 -5.23 5.63 4.87
N ARG A 95 -6.29 5.17 5.51
CA ARG A 95 -6.45 5.22 6.96
C ARG A 95 -6.66 3.84 7.55
N VAL A 96 -6.08 3.62 8.72
CA VAL A 96 -6.20 2.38 9.49
C VAL A 96 -6.47 2.69 10.96
N PRO A 97 -7.11 1.78 11.70
CA PRO A 97 -7.19 1.86 13.15
C PRO A 97 -5.80 1.83 13.80
N ALA A 98 -5.68 2.40 15.00
CA ALA A 98 -4.42 2.45 15.75
C ALA A 98 -3.75 1.07 15.96
N THR A 99 -4.56 -0.01 15.95
CA THR A 99 -4.10 -1.39 16.09
C THR A 99 -3.39 -1.96 14.85
N HIS A 100 -3.48 -1.29 13.70
CA HIS A 100 -2.90 -1.72 12.42
C HIS A 100 -1.97 -0.65 11.82
N VAL A 101 -1.46 0.26 12.67
CA VAL A 101 -0.51 1.32 12.28
C VAL A 101 0.79 0.74 11.75
N ASP A 102 1.18 -0.43 12.28
CA ASP A 102 2.28 -1.23 11.78
C ASP A 102 2.14 -1.42 10.28
N VAL A 103 1.06 -1.96 9.73
CA VAL A 103 0.90 -2.16 8.26
C VAL A 103 1.14 -0.88 7.45
N LEU A 104 0.67 0.24 7.98
CA LEU A 104 0.84 1.53 7.34
C LEU A 104 2.29 2.03 7.38
N ASP A 105 3.07 1.65 8.40
CA ASP A 105 4.48 1.99 8.58
C ASP A 105 5.38 1.51 7.44
N ALA A 106 5.35 0.23 7.06
CA ALA A 106 6.15 -0.23 5.93
C ALA A 106 5.50 0.03 4.60
N LEU A 107 4.18 0.21 4.50
CA LEU A 107 3.62 0.75 3.27
C LEU A 107 4.23 2.14 2.98
N ALA A 108 4.34 2.97 4.01
CA ALA A 108 5.01 4.27 3.91
C ALA A 108 6.53 4.12 3.67
N ALA A 109 7.21 3.18 4.34
CA ALA A 109 8.63 2.95 4.15
C ALA A 109 8.93 2.50 2.71
N ARG A 110 8.06 1.69 2.13
CA ARG A 110 8.22 1.17 0.78
C ARG A 110 7.96 2.20 -0.30
N ALA A 111 6.88 2.97 -0.15
CA ALA A 111 6.58 4.12 -1.02
C ALA A 111 7.71 5.19 -1.03
N ARG A 112 8.56 5.21 0.01
CA ARG A 112 9.76 6.04 0.05
C ARG A 112 10.97 5.39 -0.62
N ARG A 113 11.10 4.06 -0.56
CA ARG A 113 12.20 3.31 -1.18
C ARG A 113 12.14 3.35 -2.70
N ASP A 114 10.97 3.16 -3.29
CA ASP A 114 10.83 3.08 -4.76
C ASP A 114 10.86 4.46 -5.46
N ARG A 115 11.13 5.53 -4.70
CA ARG A 115 11.43 6.88 -5.22
C ARG A 115 12.93 7.20 -5.33
N GLY A 116 13.79 6.33 -4.82
CA GLY A 116 15.25 6.45 -4.93
C GLY A 116 15.77 5.64 -6.10
#